data_AF-A0A433VEC3-F1
#
_entry.id   AF-A0A433VEC3-F1
#
_cell.length_a   1.000
_cell.length_b   1.000
_cell.length_c   1.000
_cell.angle_alpha   90.00
_cell.angle_beta   90.00
_cell.angle_gamma   90.00
#
_symmetry.space_group_name_H-M   'P 1'
#
loop_
_entity.id
_entity.type
_entity.pdbx_description
1 polymer ?
#
loop_
_entity_poly.entity_id
_entity_poly.type
_entity_poly.pdbx_seq_one_letter_code
_entity_poly.pdbx_strand_id
1 'polypeptide(L)'
;MGLFIPYLTFQTSSYNADYNTSDNQYGYTLFLFNITNSSNLIRETTYSTYQPQQYQNVTVISKAFVTRILFEGASSVGVEYIKEGQQNLAYVQNEIILSAGAISSPKILMLSGIGDENELRKFDIPVVANVPEVGKNLYDDLFVSVGFSIPENSYVPFYSYSLAPAVIFGSTKNNPLYC
;
A
#
# COMPACT_ATOMS: atom_id res chain seq x y z
N MET A 1 26.99 -12.89 14.62
CA MET A 1 27.54 -11.59 15.08
C MET A 1 26.34 -10.72 15.42
N GLY A 2 25.89 -10.78 16.67
CA GLY A 2 24.68 -10.09 17.11
C GLY A 2 24.93 -8.60 17.23
N LEU A 3 24.04 -7.79 16.66
CA LEU A 3 24.05 -6.36 16.84
C LEU A 3 23.66 -6.07 18.31
N PHE A 4 24.65 -5.93 19.18
CA PHE A 4 24.43 -5.52 20.55
C PHE A 4 24.26 -4.00 20.56
N ILE A 5 23.01 -3.52 20.61
CA ILE A 5 22.70 -2.09 20.76
C ILE A 5 22.77 -1.78 22.27
N PRO A 6 23.86 -1.21 22.80
CA PRO A 6 24.10 -1.20 24.25
C PRO A 6 23.29 -0.12 24.99
N TYR A 7 22.41 0.61 24.29
CA TYR A 7 21.73 1.80 24.83
C TYR A 7 20.27 1.94 24.37
N LEU A 8 19.56 0.84 24.13
CA LEU A 8 18.09 0.90 24.15
C LEU A 8 17.62 0.75 25.60
N THR A 9 17.81 1.80 26.40
CA THR A 9 17.05 1.92 27.65
C THR A 9 15.61 2.20 27.23
N PHE A 10 14.72 1.20 27.32
CA PHE A 10 13.25 1.36 27.21
C PHE A 10 12.70 2.16 28.40
N GLN A 11 13.31 3.28 28.73
CA GLN A 11 12.80 4.22 29.71
C GLN A 11 11.84 5.17 29.00
N THR A 12 10.56 5.02 29.36
CA THR A 12 9.44 5.95 29.19
C THR A 12 8.83 6.13 27.79
N SER A 13 8.69 5.06 26.99
CA SER A 13 7.70 5.10 25.91
C SER A 13 6.29 5.13 26.53
N SER A 14 5.49 6.14 26.24
CA SER A 14 4.08 6.19 26.66
C SER A 14 3.22 5.30 25.76
N TYR A 15 2.16 4.71 26.32
CA TYR A 15 1.15 4.03 25.50
C TYR A 15 0.54 5.04 24.51
N ASN A 16 0.48 4.69 23.23
CA ASN A 16 -0.14 5.51 22.19
C ASN A 16 -1.23 4.70 21.48
N ALA A 17 -2.49 4.96 21.82
CA ALA A 17 -3.62 4.19 21.28
C ALA A 17 -3.79 4.33 19.76
N ASP A 18 -3.31 5.42 19.16
CA ASP A 18 -3.42 5.71 17.73
C ASP A 18 -2.14 6.34 17.17
N TYR A 19 -1.27 5.48 16.65
CA TYR A 19 -0.02 5.90 16.00
C TYR A 19 -0.22 6.39 14.56
N ASN A 20 -1.44 6.37 14.02
CA ASN A 20 -1.71 6.86 12.66
C ASN A 20 -2.08 8.37 12.65
N THR A 21 -2.01 9.05 13.80
CA THR A 21 -2.28 10.49 13.90
C THR A 21 -1.08 11.31 13.46
N SER A 22 -1.34 12.51 12.93
CA SER A 22 -0.31 13.51 12.61
C SER A 22 0.34 14.11 13.86
N ASP A 23 -0.36 14.07 15.00
CA ASP A 23 0.01 14.82 16.18
C ASP A 23 1.10 14.11 17.01
N ASN A 24 1.02 12.78 17.10
CA ASN A 24 2.03 11.99 17.79
C ASN A 24 2.01 10.51 17.36
N GLN A 25 3.13 10.06 16.78
CA GLN A 25 3.35 8.64 16.47
C GLN A 25 4.22 7.93 17.51
N TYR A 26 4.83 8.66 18.45
CA TYR A 26 5.75 8.09 19.44
C TYR A 26 5.00 7.27 20.50
N GLY A 27 5.48 6.06 20.77
CA GLY A 27 4.95 5.22 21.83
C GLY A 27 4.90 3.74 21.48
N TYR A 28 4.12 3.00 22.25
CA TYR A 28 3.82 1.59 21.99
C TYR A 28 2.32 1.33 22.05
N THR A 29 1.85 0.37 21.25
CA THR A 29 0.47 -0.14 21.31
C THR A 29 0.37 -1.49 20.60
N LEU A 30 -0.83 -2.08 20.62
CA LEU A 30 -1.17 -3.22 19.79
C LEU A 30 -1.25 -2.79 18.33
N PHE A 31 -0.82 -3.64 17.40
CA PHE A 31 -1.03 -3.40 15.98
C PHE A 31 -2.51 -3.14 15.69
N LEU A 32 -2.79 -2.04 14.99
CA LEU A 32 -4.12 -1.71 14.52
C LEU A 32 -4.34 -2.36 13.16
N PHE A 33 -5.24 -3.34 13.12
CA PHE A 33 -5.64 -4.01 11.89
C PHE A 33 -7.10 -3.69 11.57
N ASN A 34 -7.42 -3.55 10.28
CA ASN A 34 -8.79 -3.47 9.79
C ASN A 34 -9.46 -4.86 9.86
N ILE A 35 -9.95 -5.24 11.04
CA ILE A 35 -10.59 -6.53 11.33
C ILE A 35 -12.01 -6.27 11.84
N THR A 36 -12.99 -7.03 11.35
CA THR A 36 -14.37 -6.98 11.88
C THR A 36 -14.41 -7.31 13.36
N ASN A 37 -15.21 -6.56 14.13
CA ASN A 37 -15.59 -6.93 15.49
C ASN A 37 -16.75 -7.96 15.45
N SER A 38 -16.53 -9.07 14.73
CA SER A 38 -17.47 -10.19 14.61
C SER A 38 -16.85 -11.45 15.21
N SER A 39 -17.66 -12.48 15.47
CA SER A 39 -17.20 -13.75 16.06
C SER A 39 -16.09 -14.45 15.26
N ASN A 40 -15.92 -14.10 13.98
CA ASN A 40 -15.01 -14.79 13.06
C ASN A 40 -13.77 -13.96 12.70
N LEU A 41 -13.62 -12.72 13.22
CA LEU A 41 -12.42 -11.89 13.11
C LEU A 41 -11.79 -11.86 11.71
N ILE A 42 -12.60 -11.52 10.71
CA ILE A 42 -12.17 -11.46 9.31
C ILE A 42 -11.60 -10.06 9.03
N ARG A 43 -10.45 -10.01 8.34
CA ARG A 43 -9.91 -8.76 7.78
C ARG A 43 -10.96 -8.14 6.86
N GLU A 44 -11.38 -6.91 7.17
CA GLU A 44 -12.17 -6.12 6.25
C GLU A 44 -11.28 -5.54 5.17
N THR A 45 -11.79 -5.58 3.96
CA THR A 45 -11.17 -5.01 2.77
C THR A 45 -12.18 -4.11 2.10
N THR A 46 -11.72 -3.13 1.33
CA THR A 46 -12.60 -2.32 0.49
C THR A 46 -13.51 -3.21 -0.37
N TYR A 47 -12.99 -4.33 -0.87
CA TYR A 47 -13.78 -5.32 -1.59
C TYR A 47 -14.92 -5.90 -0.74
N SER A 48 -14.65 -6.44 0.45
CA SER A 48 -15.68 -7.08 1.29
C SER A 48 -16.72 -6.08 1.78
N THR A 49 -16.32 -4.83 2.02
CA THR A 49 -17.23 -3.76 2.44
C THR A 49 -18.14 -3.29 1.30
N TYR A 50 -17.62 -3.09 0.08
CA TYR A 50 -18.37 -2.42 -1.00
C TYR A 50 -18.89 -3.37 -2.10
N GLN A 51 -18.33 -4.56 -2.27
CA GLN A 51 -18.78 -5.52 -3.28
C GLN A 51 -20.13 -6.22 -3.02
N PRO A 52 -20.59 -6.51 -1.77
CA PRO A 52 -21.85 -7.24 -1.61
C PRO A 52 -23.06 -6.49 -2.18
N GLN A 53 -22.91 -5.21 -2.50
CA GLN A 53 -23.94 -4.38 -3.13
C GLN A 53 -23.73 -4.31 -4.65
N GLN A 54 -24.67 -4.85 -5.42
CA GLN A 54 -24.73 -4.63 -6.86
C GLN A 54 -25.33 -3.26 -7.14
N TYR A 55 -24.56 -2.40 -7.80
CA TYR A 55 -25.03 -1.11 -8.30
C TYR A 55 -25.37 -1.25 -9.79
N GLN A 56 -26.54 -0.76 -10.21
CA GLN A 56 -27.01 -0.90 -11.60
C GLN A 56 -26.12 -0.21 -12.63
N ASN A 57 -25.33 0.78 -12.19
CA ASN A 57 -24.45 1.60 -13.02
C ASN A 57 -22.95 1.26 -12.85
N VAL A 58 -22.61 0.15 -12.19
CA VAL A 58 -21.22 -0.26 -11.97
C VAL A 58 -21.01 -1.68 -12.50
N THR A 59 -20.05 -1.83 -13.41
CA THR A 59 -19.60 -3.15 -13.88
C THR A 59 -18.25 -3.46 -13.25
N VAL A 60 -18.16 -4.59 -12.54
CA VAL A 60 -16.90 -5.06 -11.93
C VAL A 60 -16.38 -6.25 -12.74
N ILE A 61 -15.19 -6.08 -13.33
CA ILE A 61 -14.48 -7.15 -14.05
C ILE A 61 -13.34 -7.63 -13.17
N SER A 62 -13.50 -8.79 -12.54
CA SER A 62 -12.44 -9.41 -11.72
C SER A 62 -11.50 -10.26 -12.55
N LYS A 63 -10.32 -10.58 -11.99
CA LYS A 63 -9.25 -11.35 -12.66
C LYS A 63 -8.84 -10.73 -14.01
N ALA A 64 -8.90 -9.40 -14.07
CA ALA A 64 -8.50 -8.59 -15.21
C ALA A 64 -7.22 -7.83 -14.85
N PHE A 65 -6.10 -8.18 -15.49
CA PHE A 65 -4.82 -7.53 -15.26
C PHE A 65 -4.60 -6.43 -16.29
N VAL A 66 -4.73 -5.17 -15.88
CA VAL A 66 -4.50 -4.01 -16.77
C VAL A 66 -3.02 -3.94 -17.17
N THR A 67 -2.76 -3.86 -18.46
CA THR A 67 -1.40 -3.80 -19.03
C THR A 67 -0.99 -2.37 -19.38
N ARG A 68 -1.91 -1.57 -19.95
CA ARG A 68 -1.68 -0.16 -20.33
C ARG A 68 -2.99 0.59 -20.57
N ILE A 69 -2.89 1.91 -20.61
CA ILE A 69 -3.88 2.87 -21.09
C ILE A 69 -3.62 3.10 -22.59
N LEU A 70 -4.71 3.25 -23.33
CA LEU A 70 -4.72 3.51 -24.77
C LEU A 70 -4.89 5.02 -25.01
N PHE A 71 -4.14 5.56 -25.97
CA PHE A 71 -4.15 6.97 -26.31
C PHE A 71 -4.36 7.20 -27.81
N GLU A 72 -5.11 8.26 -28.13
CA GLU A 72 -5.14 8.89 -29.45
C GLU A 72 -4.62 10.32 -29.31
N GLY A 73 -3.35 10.53 -29.69
CA GLY A 73 -2.64 11.77 -29.35
C GLY A 73 -2.52 11.92 -27.84
N ALA A 74 -3.07 13.01 -27.30
CA ALA A 74 -3.09 13.28 -25.85
C ALA A 74 -4.35 12.76 -25.14
N SER A 75 -5.34 12.23 -25.88
CA SER A 75 -6.62 11.79 -25.32
C SER A 75 -6.55 10.32 -24.90
N SER A 76 -6.88 10.03 -23.65
CA SER A 76 -7.03 8.65 -23.17
C SER A 76 -8.35 8.06 -23.65
N VAL A 77 -8.31 6.96 -24.42
CA VAL A 77 -9.49 6.39 -25.08
C VAL A 77 -9.92 5.05 -24.52
N GLY A 78 -9.08 4.38 -23.73
CA GLY A 78 -9.43 3.10 -23.14
C GLY A 78 -8.30 2.46 -22.35
N VAL A 79 -8.52 1.22 -21.92
CA VAL A 79 -7.53 0.39 -21.23
C VAL A 79 -7.43 -0.96 -21.92
N GLU A 80 -6.20 -1.48 -21.96
CA GLU A 80 -5.90 -2.86 -22.34
C GLU A 80 -5.72 -3.69 -21.07
N TYR A 81 -6.32 -4.89 -21.04
CA TYR A 81 -6.18 -5.81 -19.93
C TYR A 81 -6.17 -7.26 -20.37
N ILE A 82 -5.56 -8.11 -19.56
CA ILE A 82 -5.52 -9.57 -19.77
C ILE A 82 -6.55 -10.21 -18.84
N LYS A 83 -7.44 -11.02 -19.41
CA LYS A 83 -8.37 -11.88 -18.66
C LYS A 83 -8.36 -13.26 -19.29
N GLU A 84 -8.21 -14.29 -18.46
CA GLU A 84 -8.16 -15.69 -18.92
C GLU A 84 -7.08 -15.94 -20.01
N GLY A 85 -5.96 -15.23 -19.90
CA GLY A 85 -4.84 -15.33 -20.86
C GLY A 85 -5.07 -14.61 -22.19
N GLN A 86 -6.21 -13.93 -22.37
CA GLN A 86 -6.53 -13.20 -23.58
C GLN A 86 -6.45 -11.69 -23.36
N GLN A 87 -5.93 -10.98 -24.36
CA GLN A 87 -5.93 -9.52 -24.39
C GLN A 87 -7.34 -9.01 -24.73
N ASN A 88 -7.81 -8.04 -23.95
CA ASN A 88 -9.10 -7.40 -24.07
C ASN A 88 -8.92 -5.88 -24.03
N LEU A 89 -9.87 -5.15 -24.61
CA LEU A 89 -9.89 -3.68 -24.63
C LEU A 89 -11.21 -3.20 -24.02
N ALA A 90 -11.14 -2.18 -23.17
CA ALA A 90 -12.31 -1.45 -22.68
C ALA A 90 -12.16 0.04 -22.99
N TYR A 91 -13.05 0.58 -23.82
CA TYR A 91 -13.05 1.98 -24.21
C TYR A 91 -13.81 2.84 -23.20
N VAL A 92 -13.39 4.10 -23.05
CA VAL A 92 -14.05 5.07 -22.17
C VAL A 92 -14.69 6.19 -22.97
N GLN A 93 -15.75 6.78 -22.41
CA GLN A 93 -16.40 7.96 -22.98
C GLN A 93 -15.93 9.27 -22.36
N ASN A 94 -15.48 9.23 -21.09
CA ASN A 94 -15.14 10.42 -20.32
C ASN A 94 -13.72 10.34 -19.78
N GLU A 95 -13.49 9.49 -18.76
CA GLU A 95 -12.25 9.51 -17.99
C GLU A 95 -11.79 8.11 -17.60
N ILE A 96 -10.48 7.98 -17.36
CA ILE A 96 -9.85 6.82 -16.73
C ILE A 96 -9.29 7.25 -15.39
N ILE A 97 -9.74 6.59 -14.32
CA ILE A 97 -9.20 6.78 -12.97
C ILE A 97 -8.27 5.60 -12.68
N LEU A 98 -6.97 5.87 -12.59
CA LEU A 98 -5.99 4.84 -12.27
C LEU A 98 -5.80 4.74 -10.75
N SER A 99 -6.14 3.58 -10.19
CA SER A 99 -6.06 3.32 -8.74
C SER A 99 -5.39 1.98 -8.44
N ALA A 100 -4.26 1.72 -9.11
CA ALA A 100 -3.54 0.44 -9.01
C ALA A 100 -2.50 0.41 -7.86
N GLY A 101 -2.53 1.39 -6.95
CA GLY A 101 -1.60 1.53 -5.83
C GLY A 101 -0.24 2.12 -6.23
N ALA A 102 0.61 2.41 -5.24
CA ALA A 102 1.88 3.12 -5.41
C ALA A 102 2.89 2.39 -6.31
N ILE A 103 2.80 1.06 -6.42
CA ILE A 103 3.72 0.25 -7.23
C ILE A 103 3.20 0.09 -8.67
N SER A 104 1.95 -0.33 -8.84
CA SER A 104 1.45 -0.67 -10.19
C SER A 104 0.97 0.53 -10.99
N SER A 105 0.51 1.61 -10.33
CA SER A 105 0.07 2.82 -11.06
C SER A 105 1.19 3.46 -11.89
N PRO A 106 2.38 3.77 -11.34
CA PRO A 106 3.45 4.33 -12.16
C PRO A 106 3.93 3.36 -13.24
N LYS A 107 3.94 2.04 -12.97
CA LYS A 107 4.25 1.03 -13.97
C LYS A 107 3.29 1.09 -15.16
N ILE A 108 1.98 1.14 -14.90
CA ILE A 108 0.96 1.23 -15.95
C ILE A 108 1.12 2.52 -16.74
N LEU A 109 1.34 3.67 -16.08
CA LEU A 109 1.61 4.94 -16.74
C LEU A 109 2.81 4.85 -17.69
N MET A 110 3.94 4.31 -17.23
CA MET A 110 5.14 4.15 -18.05
C MET A 110 4.89 3.22 -19.24
N LEU A 111 4.24 2.06 -19.04
CA LEU A 111 3.86 1.15 -20.13
C LEU A 111 2.85 1.76 -21.12
N SER A 112 2.20 2.86 -20.74
CA SER A 112 1.27 3.62 -21.57
C SER A 112 1.93 4.83 -22.25
N GLY A 113 3.24 5.04 -22.07
CA GLY A 113 3.97 6.16 -22.67
C GLY A 113 4.02 7.43 -21.81
N ILE A 114 3.67 7.36 -20.52
CA ILE A 114 3.74 8.49 -19.57
C ILE A 114 4.86 8.22 -18.56
N GLY A 115 5.98 8.92 -18.68
CA GLY A 115 7.17 8.71 -17.84
C GLY A 115 8.39 9.47 -18.35
N ASP A 116 9.57 9.21 -17.80
CA ASP A 116 10.83 9.77 -18.32
C ASP A 116 11.05 9.30 -19.77
N GLU A 117 11.07 10.22 -20.71
CA GLU A 117 11.27 9.93 -22.14
C GLU A 117 12.52 9.08 -22.44
N ASN A 118 13.64 9.32 -21.74
CA ASN A 118 14.86 8.54 -21.94
C ASN A 118 14.72 7.11 -21.39
N GLU A 119 13.95 6.93 -20.32
CA GLU A 119 13.65 5.60 -19.78
C GLU A 119 12.70 4.84 -20.72
N LEU A 120 11.63 5.49 -21.18
CA LEU A 120 10.64 4.91 -22.10
C LEU A 120 11.27 4.46 -23.42
N ARG A 121 12.12 5.29 -24.02
CA ARG A 121 12.81 4.99 -25.29
C ARG A 121 13.75 3.79 -25.20
N LYS A 122 14.28 3.44 -24.01
CA LYS A 122 15.11 2.22 -23.83
C LYS A 122 14.32 0.93 -24.01
N PHE A 123 13.00 1.00 -23.87
CA PHE A 123 12.09 -0.14 -23.99
C PHE A 123 11.19 -0.05 -25.22
N ASP A 124 11.54 0.81 -26.19
CA ASP A 124 10.76 1.04 -27.42
C ASP A 124 9.30 1.45 -27.15
N ILE A 125 9.06 2.14 -26.04
CA ILE A 125 7.72 2.63 -25.67
C ILE A 125 7.53 4.03 -26.30
N PRO A 126 6.49 4.21 -27.14
CA PRO A 126 6.14 5.53 -27.67
C PRO A 126 5.81 6.52 -26.54
N VAL A 127 6.35 7.73 -26.62
CA VAL A 127 6.14 8.75 -25.60
C VAL A 127 4.84 9.50 -25.88
N VAL A 128 3.90 9.40 -24.96
CA VAL A 128 2.67 10.21 -24.91
C VAL A 128 2.93 11.51 -24.14
N ALA A 129 3.59 11.41 -22.98
CA ALA A 129 3.97 12.56 -22.18
C ALA A 129 5.27 12.31 -21.42
N ASN A 130 6.22 13.25 -21.51
CA ASN A 130 7.45 13.21 -20.74
C ASN A 130 7.21 13.72 -19.31
N VAL A 131 7.10 12.80 -18.36
CA VAL A 131 6.87 13.08 -16.93
C VAL A 131 7.90 12.32 -16.09
N PRO A 132 9.12 12.86 -15.91
CA PRO A 132 10.25 12.12 -15.31
C PRO A 132 10.03 11.63 -13.87
N GLU A 133 9.14 12.29 -13.13
CA GLU A 133 8.83 11.94 -11.73
C GLU A 133 7.93 10.70 -11.59
N VAL A 134 7.35 10.19 -12.69
CA VAL A 134 6.51 8.98 -12.64
C VAL A 134 7.35 7.79 -12.19
N GLY A 135 6.91 7.14 -11.10
CA GLY A 135 7.60 6.00 -10.51
C GLY A 135 8.80 6.37 -9.64
N LYS A 136 9.06 7.67 -9.43
CA LYS A 136 10.03 8.17 -8.45
C LYS A 136 9.31 8.50 -7.14
N ASN A 137 10.06 8.92 -6.12
CA ASN A 137 9.53 9.37 -4.83
C ASN A 137 8.67 8.31 -4.10
N LEU A 138 9.05 7.03 -4.19
CA LEU A 138 8.45 5.99 -3.36
C LEU A 138 8.95 6.14 -1.92
N TYR A 139 8.02 6.37 -1.00
CA TYR A 139 8.25 6.35 0.43
C TYR A 139 7.43 5.21 1.04
N ASP A 140 8.00 4.58 2.06
CA ASP A 140 7.34 3.54 2.85
C ASP A 140 7.88 3.63 4.28
N ASP A 141 7.07 3.18 5.23
CA ASP A 141 7.44 3.17 6.64
C ASP A 141 8.27 1.93 6.95
N LEU A 142 9.54 2.15 7.29
CA LEU A 142 10.44 1.06 7.63
C LEU A 142 10.04 0.40 8.95
N PHE A 143 9.80 -0.91 8.90
CA PHE A 143 9.44 -1.72 10.06
C PHE A 143 10.61 -2.59 10.54
N VAL A 144 10.85 -2.61 11.85
CA VAL A 144 11.82 -3.51 12.49
C VAL A 144 11.12 -4.35 13.55
N SER A 145 11.20 -5.68 13.42
CA SER A 145 10.69 -6.61 14.43
C SER A 145 11.72 -6.83 15.54
N VAL A 146 11.28 -6.75 16.79
CA VAL A 146 12.10 -7.02 17.98
C VAL A 146 11.38 -8.07 18.84
N GLY A 147 12.06 -9.17 19.13
CA GLY A 147 11.59 -10.20 20.05
C GLY A 147 12.24 -10.05 21.43
N PHE A 148 11.47 -10.27 22.49
CA PHE A 148 11.96 -10.27 23.87
C PHE A 148 11.41 -11.48 24.64
N SER A 149 12.22 -12.01 25.56
CA SER A 149 11.77 -13.01 26.51
C SER A 149 10.98 -12.34 27.64
N ILE A 150 9.89 -12.98 28.07
CA ILE A 150 9.10 -12.58 29.23
C ILE A 150 9.31 -13.61 30.35
N PRO A 151 9.19 -13.22 31.64
CA PRO A 151 9.22 -14.17 32.75
C PRO A 151 8.15 -15.25 32.56
N GLU A 152 8.49 -16.49 32.90
CA GLU A 152 7.67 -17.69 32.66
C GLU A 152 6.25 -17.59 33.26
N ASN A 153 6.10 -16.88 34.39
CA ASN A 153 4.83 -16.67 35.07
C ASN A 153 4.08 -15.39 34.64
N SER A 154 4.51 -14.73 33.56
CA SER A 154 3.85 -13.52 33.08
C SER A 154 2.56 -13.87 32.35
N TYR A 155 1.46 -13.21 32.71
CA TYR A 155 0.22 -13.31 31.94
C TYR A 155 0.41 -12.66 30.57
N VAL A 156 0.29 -13.45 29.51
CA VAL A 156 0.20 -12.95 28.14
C VAL A 156 -1.26 -12.99 27.72
N PRO A 157 -1.90 -11.84 27.49
CA PRO A 157 -3.23 -11.84 26.89
C PRO A 157 -3.18 -12.57 25.54
N PHE A 158 -4.02 -13.59 25.39
CA PHE A 158 -4.16 -14.28 24.12
C PHE A 158 -4.96 -13.40 23.17
N TYR A 159 -4.29 -12.89 22.14
CA TYR A 159 -4.95 -12.22 21.02
C TYR A 159 -5.05 -13.23 19.89
N SER A 160 -6.27 -13.62 19.53
CA SER A 160 -6.56 -14.55 18.43
C SER A 160 -6.09 -14.07 17.05
N TYR A 161 -5.56 -12.85 16.94
CA TYR A 161 -5.34 -12.11 15.71
C TYR A 161 -3.94 -11.51 15.55
N SER A 162 -2.95 -11.83 16.41
CA SER A 162 -1.64 -11.20 16.30
C SER A 162 -0.46 -12.17 16.22
N LEU A 163 0.27 -12.10 15.10
CA LEU A 163 1.61 -12.68 14.95
C LEU A 163 2.69 -11.84 15.65
N ALA A 164 2.37 -10.61 16.08
CA ALA A 164 3.28 -9.67 16.74
C ALA A 164 2.48 -8.83 17.77
N PRO A 165 2.46 -9.18 19.07
CA PRO A 165 1.50 -8.64 20.02
C PRO A 165 1.64 -7.13 20.27
N ALA A 166 2.73 -6.48 19.88
CA ALA A 166 2.91 -5.04 20.06
C ALA A 166 3.84 -4.46 18.98
N VAL A 167 3.63 -3.17 18.69
CA VAL A 167 4.55 -2.32 17.92
C VAL A 167 5.15 -1.28 18.84
N ILE A 168 6.40 -0.96 18.58
CA ILE A 168 7.07 0.19 19.18
C ILE A 168 7.45 1.12 18.04
N PHE A 169 6.90 2.32 18.05
CA PHE A 169 7.27 3.38 17.11
C PHE A 169 8.31 4.27 17.78
N GLY A 170 9.46 4.41 17.12
CA GLY A 170 10.55 5.28 17.54
C GLY A 170 10.97 6.18 16.39
N SER A 171 11.19 7.46 16.69
CA SER A 171 11.78 8.42 15.75
C SER A 171 13.09 8.94 16.30
N THR A 172 13.97 9.44 15.42
CA THR A 172 15.17 10.17 15.86
C THR A 172 14.86 11.66 15.87
N LYS A 173 15.55 12.46 16.71
CA LYS A 173 15.37 13.93 16.77
C LYS A 173 15.52 14.64 15.40
N ASN A 174 16.24 14.03 14.46
CA ASN A 174 16.51 14.59 13.13
C ASN A 174 15.73 13.90 12.00
N ASN A 175 14.91 12.90 12.32
CA ASN A 175 14.01 12.23 11.38
C ASN A 175 12.69 11.91 12.11
N PRO A 176 11.87 12.94 12.38
CA PRO A 176 10.46 12.73 12.71
C PRO A 176 9.83 11.83 11.64
N LEU A 177 9.07 10.83 12.09
CA LEU A 177 8.23 10.02 11.21
C LEU A 177 7.17 10.98 10.65
N TYR A 178 7.40 11.51 9.46
CA TYR A 178 6.40 12.29 8.73
C TYR A 178 5.74 11.34 7.74
N CYS A 179 4.44 11.08 7.97
CA CYS A 179 3.53 10.59 6.94
C CYS A 179 3.00 11.77 6.11
#